data_AF-A0A4Y7WGY2-F1
#
_entry.id   AF-A0A4Y7WGY2-F1
#
_cell.length_a   1.000
_cell.length_b   1.000
_cell.length_c   1.000
_cell.angle_alpha   90.00
_cell.angle_beta   90.00
_cell.angle_gamma   90.00
#
_symmetry.space_group_name_H-M   'P 1'
#
loop_
_entity.id
_entity.type
_entity.pdbx_description
1 polymer ?
#
loop_
_entity_poly.entity_id
_entity_poly.type
_entity_poly.pdbx_seq_one_letter_code
_entity_poly.pdbx_strand_id
1 'polypeptide(L)'
;MSSVASKRATIREIDTKYMEQRQQELDRQSKRRKGLYRRLTFMGVVFGILMIVCGMTLFKQSAQISEKKTEVEHLQTEQASLLEERDFLKQEIENYQDVEYIMEIARRDYFLTLPGEQRINVTKQNSD
;
A
#
# COMPACT_ATOMS: atom_id res chain seq x y z
N MET A 1 55.62 -69.92 -54.05
CA MET A 1 55.54 -68.55 -53.49
C MET A 1 54.54 -67.77 -54.33
N SER A 2 53.37 -67.44 -53.77
CA SER A 2 52.32 -66.65 -54.43
C SER A 2 52.23 -65.30 -53.73
N SER A 3 52.50 -64.20 -54.43
CA SER A 3 52.38 -62.86 -53.87
C SER A 3 50.92 -62.40 -53.96
N VAL A 4 50.29 -62.26 -52.79
CA VAL A 4 48.92 -61.78 -52.65
C VAL A 4 48.89 -60.27 -52.91
N ALA A 5 48.30 -59.87 -54.03
CA ALA A 5 48.05 -58.47 -54.35
C ALA A 5 46.95 -57.91 -53.44
N SER A 6 47.33 -57.01 -52.52
CA SER A 6 46.43 -56.33 -51.59
C SER A 6 45.57 -55.30 -52.32
N LYS A 7 44.26 -55.56 -52.45
CA LYS A 7 43.28 -54.59 -52.94
C LYS A 7 43.02 -53.55 -51.85
N ARG A 8 43.54 -52.34 -52.01
CA ARG A 8 43.19 -51.19 -51.15
C ARG A 8 41.79 -50.67 -51.50
N ALA A 9 40.93 -50.57 -50.50
CA ALA A 9 39.61 -49.97 -50.64
C ALA A 9 39.71 -48.46 -50.90
N THR A 10 39.06 -47.97 -51.95
CA THR A 10 38.94 -46.54 -52.24
C THR A 10 38.04 -45.90 -51.18
N ILE A 11 38.63 -45.14 -50.27
CA ILE A 11 37.90 -44.33 -49.29
C ILE A 11 37.26 -43.19 -50.08
N ARG A 12 35.92 -43.18 -50.17
CA ARG A 12 35.18 -42.08 -50.79
C ARG A 12 35.34 -40.83 -49.93
N GLU A 13 35.89 -39.78 -50.50
CA GLU A 13 35.87 -38.44 -49.90
C GLU A 13 34.42 -38.03 -49.66
N ILE A 14 34.18 -37.45 -48.48
CA ILE A 14 32.87 -36.96 -48.08
C ILE A 14 32.45 -35.89 -49.11
N ASP A 15 31.27 -36.06 -49.70
CA ASP A 15 30.71 -35.16 -50.72
C ASP A 15 30.80 -33.70 -50.25
N THR A 16 31.66 -32.94 -50.92
CA THR A 16 32.01 -31.56 -50.60
C THR A 16 30.78 -30.66 -50.57
N LYS A 17 29.78 -30.98 -51.42
CA LYS A 17 28.53 -30.22 -51.54
C LYS A 17 27.62 -30.42 -50.32
N TYR A 18 27.59 -31.63 -49.76
CA TYR A 18 26.83 -31.93 -48.55
C TYR A 18 27.43 -31.25 -47.32
N MET A 19 28.76 -31.20 -47.23
CA MET A 19 29.46 -30.48 -46.15
C MET A 19 29.20 -28.97 -46.21
N GLU A 20 29.26 -28.36 -47.40
CA GLU A 20 28.93 -26.93 -47.57
C GLU A 20 27.49 -26.60 -47.15
N GLN A 21 26.51 -27.41 -47.57
CA GLN A 21 25.10 -27.20 -47.20
C GLN A 21 24.92 -27.26 -45.68
N ARG A 22 25.54 -28.24 -45.03
CA ARG A 22 25.49 -28.39 -43.58
C ARG A 22 26.12 -27.21 -42.84
N GLN A 23 27.25 -26.70 -43.35
CA GLN A 23 27.91 -25.51 -42.82
C GLN A 23 27.00 -24.28 -42.90
N GLN A 24 26.33 -24.08 -44.04
CA GLN A 24 25.41 -22.96 -44.24
C GLN A 24 24.17 -23.03 -43.33
N GLU A 25 23.64 -24.23 -43.10
CA GLU A 25 22.53 -24.44 -42.16
C GLU A 25 22.94 -24.11 -40.72
N LEU A 26 24.12 -24.58 -40.29
CA LEU A 26 24.66 -24.28 -38.96
C LEU A 26 24.89 -22.79 -38.76
N ASP A 27 25.41 -22.10 -39.78
CA ASP A 27 25.60 -20.65 -39.76
C ASP A 27 24.27 -19.89 -39.73
N ARG A 28 23.27 -20.36 -40.47
CA ARG A 28 21.93 -19.77 -40.46
C ARG A 28 21.26 -19.95 -39.09
N GLN A 29 21.43 -21.12 -38.47
CA GLN A 29 20.94 -21.38 -37.11
C GLN A 29 21.69 -20.55 -36.07
N SER A 30 23.01 -20.42 -36.17
CA SER A 30 23.81 -19.62 -35.23
C SER A 30 23.45 -18.13 -35.29
N LYS A 31 23.24 -17.59 -36.50
CA LYS A 31 22.76 -16.21 -36.71
C LYS A 31 21.36 -15.99 -36.11
N ARG A 32 20.44 -16.95 -36.30
CA ARG A 32 19.09 -16.91 -35.68
C ARG A 32 19.16 -16.94 -34.15
N ARG A 33 19.98 -17.82 -33.58
CA ARG A 33 20.17 -17.93 -32.12
C ARG A 33 20.76 -16.64 -31.55
N LYS A 34 21.78 -16.05 -32.17
CA LYS A 34 22.37 -14.77 -31.76
C LYS A 34 21.33 -13.65 -31.73
N GLY A 35 20.46 -13.57 -32.74
CA GLY A 35 19.36 -12.61 -32.77
C GLY A 35 18.34 -12.82 -31.65
N LEU A 36 18.00 -14.08 -31.35
CA LEU A 36 17.09 -14.42 -30.25
C LEU A 36 17.67 -14.04 -28.88
N TYR A 37 18.94 -14.41 -28.60
CA TYR A 37 19.60 -14.04 -27.35
C TYR A 37 19.69 -12.52 -27.18
N ARG A 38 19.98 -11.77 -28.25
CA ARG A 38 20.04 -10.30 -28.19
C ARG A 38 18.68 -9.66 -27.85
N ARG A 39 17.58 -10.25 -28.31
CA ARG A 39 16.22 -9.82 -27.94
C ARG A 39 15.88 -10.21 -26.50
N LEU A 40 16.26 -11.41 -26.08
CA LEU A 40 16.00 -11.91 -24.73
C LEU A 40 16.77 -11.13 -23.67
N THR A 41 18.03 -10.78 -23.94
CA THR A 41 18.84 -9.96 -23.03
C THR A 41 18.30 -8.55 -22.91
N PHE A 42 17.87 -7.92 -24.02
CA PHE A 42 17.21 -6.61 -23.97
C PHE A 42 15.95 -6.66 -23.10
N MET A 43 15.07 -7.65 -23.34
CA MET A 43 13.85 -7.83 -22.56
C MET A 43 14.15 -8.12 -21.08
N GLY A 44 15.18 -8.91 -20.79
CA GLY A 44 15.64 -9.17 -19.42
C GLY A 44 16.19 -7.92 -18.72
N VAL A 45 16.93 -7.07 -19.42
CA VAL A 45 17.42 -5.78 -18.88
C VAL A 45 16.24 -4.86 -18.56
N VAL A 46 15.29 -4.72 -19.48
CA VAL A 46 14.08 -3.92 -19.25
C VAL A 46 13.30 -4.45 -18.04
N PHE A 47 13.12 -5.76 -17.96
CA PHE A 47 12.44 -6.39 -16.84
C PHE A 47 13.19 -6.21 -15.52
N GLY A 48 14.52 -6.27 -15.55
CA GLY A 48 15.37 -5.99 -14.39
C GLY A 48 15.21 -4.55 -13.89
N ILE A 49 15.19 -3.57 -14.78
CA ILE A 49 14.93 -2.17 -14.43
C ILE A 49 13.54 -2.03 -13.79
N LEU A 50 12.51 -2.63 -14.40
CA LEU A 50 11.16 -2.62 -13.85
C LEU A 50 11.10 -3.25 -12.46
N MET A 51 11.79 -4.37 -12.24
CA MET A 51 11.86 -5.01 -10.91
C MET A 51 12.51 -4.11 -9.87
N ILE A 52 13.59 -3.41 -10.22
CA ILE A 52 14.25 -2.46 -9.30
C ILE A 52 13.28 -1.31 -8.96
N VAL A 53 12.61 -0.73 -9.95
CA VAL A 53 11.63 0.34 -9.72
C VAL A 53 10.46 -0.14 -8.86
N CYS A 54 9.87 -1.28 -9.19
CA CYS A 54 8.79 -1.88 -8.40
C CYS A 54 9.23 -2.14 -6.95
N GLY A 55 10.41 -2.73 -6.75
CA GLY A 55 10.97 -2.98 -5.42
C GLY A 55 11.14 -1.69 -4.62
N MET A 56 11.69 -0.64 -5.23
CA MET A 56 11.81 0.68 -4.60
C MET A 56 10.45 1.29 -4.25
N THR A 57 9.46 1.19 -5.14
CA THR A 57 8.12 1.73 -4.88
C THR A 57 7.41 1.00 -3.76
N LEU A 58 7.52 -0.33 -3.68
CA LEU A 58 6.93 -1.13 -2.61
C LEU A 58 7.54 -0.78 -1.26
N PHE A 59 8.88 -0.68 -1.20
CA PHE A 59 9.57 -0.31 0.04
C PHE A 59 9.16 1.09 0.53
N LYS A 60 9.07 2.07 -0.38
CA LYS A 60 8.61 3.43 -0.04
C LYS A 60 7.14 3.45 0.42
N GLN A 61 6.28 2.65 -0.20
CA GLN A 61 4.87 2.56 0.19
C GLN A 61 4.69 1.97 1.59
N SER A 62 5.48 0.97 1.98
CA SER A 62 5.40 0.38 3.33
C SER A 62 5.68 1.38 4.45
N ALA A 63 6.69 2.24 4.27
CA ALA A 63 6.99 3.30 5.25
C ALA A 63 5.87 4.35 5.33
N GLN A 64 5.33 4.78 4.17
CA GLN A 64 4.25 5.76 4.11
C GLN A 64 2.92 5.24 4.67
N ILE A 65 2.66 3.93 4.59
CA ILE A 65 1.43 3.33 5.14
C ILE A 65 1.37 3.48 6.66
N SER A 66 2.49 3.34 7.37
CA SER A 66 2.51 3.50 8.84
C SER A 66 2.18 4.93 9.26
N GLU A 67 2.82 5.90 8.63
CA GLU A 67 2.62 7.33 8.91
C GLU A 67 1.18 7.77 8.59
N LYS A 68 0.66 7.35 7.43
CA LYS A 68 -0.73 7.63 7.05
C LYS A 68 -1.74 6.97 8.00
N LYS A 69 -1.44 5.79 8.54
CA LYS A 69 -2.34 5.13 9.50
C LYS A 69 -2.44 5.94 10.80
N THR A 70 -1.31 6.41 11.33
CA THR A 70 -1.30 7.26 12.52
C THR A 70 -2.01 8.59 12.29
N GLU A 71 -1.84 9.19 11.11
CA GLU A 71 -2.53 10.42 10.74
C GLU A 71 -4.05 10.21 10.65
N VAL A 72 -4.50 9.10 10.06
CA VAL A 72 -5.92 8.74 10.00
C VAL A 72 -6.50 8.53 11.40
N GLU A 73 -5.81 7.82 12.28
CA GLU A 73 -6.26 7.60 13.67
C GLU A 73 -6.38 8.95 14.41
N HIS A 74 -5.37 9.83 14.28
CA HIS A 74 -5.42 11.17 14.87
C HIS A 74 -6.61 11.99 14.36
N LEU A 75 -6.79 12.08 13.03
CA LEU A 75 -7.88 12.83 12.41
C LEU A 75 -9.26 12.27 12.80
N GLN A 76 -9.39 10.95 12.97
CA GLN A 76 -10.62 10.34 13.46
C GLN A 76 -10.93 10.74 14.90
N THR A 77 -9.92 10.76 15.77
CA THR A 77 -10.10 11.21 17.16
C THR A 77 -10.47 12.68 17.25
N GLU A 78 -9.81 13.54 16.45
CA GLU A 78 -10.10 14.97 16.39
C GLU A 78 -11.51 15.24 15.83
N GLN A 79 -11.92 14.49 14.81
CA GLN A 79 -13.27 14.58 14.28
C GLN A 79 -14.32 14.19 15.34
N ALA A 80 -14.07 13.13 16.11
CA ALA A 80 -14.98 12.70 17.16
C ALA A 80 -15.11 13.76 18.26
N SER A 81 -14.00 14.35 18.72
CA SER A 81 -14.05 15.43 19.73
C SER A 81 -14.77 16.67 19.23
N LEU A 82 -14.55 17.06 17.97
CA LEU A 82 -15.23 18.21 17.37
C LEU A 82 -16.74 17.97 17.20
N LEU A 83 -17.15 16.73 16.92
CA LEU A 83 -18.58 16.38 16.85
C LEU A 83 -19.24 16.43 18.23
N GLU A 84 -18.57 15.93 19.25
CA GLU A 84 -19.04 16.01 20.64
C GLU A 84 -19.16 17.48 21.08
N GLU A 85 -18.13 18.30 20.82
CA GLU A 85 -18.14 19.73 21.14
C GLU A 85 -19.27 20.46 20.40
N ARG A 86 -19.49 20.15 19.13
CA ARG A 86 -20.61 20.69 18.35
C ARG A 86 -21.96 20.36 18.97
N ASP A 87 -22.15 19.11 19.42
CA ASP A 87 -23.42 18.67 20.00
C ASP A 87 -23.66 19.30 21.36
N PHE A 88 -22.62 19.37 22.18
CA PHE A 88 -22.64 20.11 23.43
C PHE A 88 -23.03 21.58 23.21
N LEU A 89 -22.35 22.28 22.29
CA LEU A 89 -22.63 23.69 21.96
C LEU A 89 -24.05 23.89 21.43
N LYS A 90 -24.58 22.95 20.64
CA LYS A 90 -25.96 23.02 20.15
C LYS A 90 -26.96 22.90 21.29
N GLN A 91 -26.73 21.96 22.21
CA GLN A 91 -27.58 21.83 23.38
C GLN A 91 -27.49 23.07 24.26
N GLU A 92 -26.29 23.64 24.43
CA GLU A 92 -26.10 24.90 25.15
C GLU A 92 -26.90 26.05 24.51
N ILE A 93 -26.92 26.16 23.19
CA ILE A 93 -27.73 27.15 22.47
C ILE A 93 -29.22 26.95 22.75
N GLU A 94 -29.73 25.72 22.71
CA GLU A 94 -31.13 25.41 23.02
C GLU A 94 -31.46 25.76 24.47
N ASN A 95 -30.60 25.39 25.40
CA ASN A 95 -30.70 25.72 26.82
C ASN A 95 -30.76 27.24 27.06
N TYR A 96 -29.96 28.05 26.34
CA TYR A 96 -30.03 29.52 26.44
C TYR A 96 -31.32 30.12 25.87
N GLN A 97 -32.06 29.39 25.04
CA GLN A 97 -33.36 29.82 24.53
C GLN A 97 -34.52 29.38 25.43
N ASP A 98 -34.29 28.45 26.36
CA ASP A 98 -35.29 27.96 27.30
C ASP A 98 -35.30 28.76 28.62
N VAL A 99 -36.45 29.37 28.91
CA VAL A 99 -36.64 30.18 30.13
C VAL A 99 -36.61 29.31 31.39
N GLU A 100 -37.10 28.06 31.33
CA GLU A 100 -37.12 27.17 32.50
C GLU A 100 -35.69 26.79 32.89
N TYR A 101 -34.85 26.45 31.91
CA TYR A 101 -33.43 26.19 32.11
C TYR A 101 -32.71 27.39 32.74
N ILE A 102 -32.96 28.61 32.25
CA ILE A 102 -32.39 29.83 32.84
C ILE A 102 -32.86 30.03 34.29
N MET A 103 -34.14 29.76 34.59
CA MET A 103 -34.68 29.84 35.95
C MET A 103 -34.03 28.80 36.87
N GLU A 104 -33.76 27.58 36.40
CA GLU A 104 -33.01 26.58 37.16
C GLU A 104 -31.59 27.04 37.49
N ILE A 105 -30.86 27.62 36.52
CA ILE A 105 -29.54 28.21 36.76
C ILE A 105 -29.62 29.35 37.77
N ALA A 106 -30.60 30.24 37.64
CA ALA A 106 -30.81 31.35 38.58
C ALA A 106 -31.03 30.85 40.02
N ARG A 107 -31.81 29.78 40.21
CA ARG A 107 -32.04 29.15 41.51
C ARG A 107 -30.80 28.40 42.04
N ARG A 108 -30.10 27.67 41.17
CA ARG A 108 -28.97 26.80 41.55
C ARG A 108 -27.70 27.59 41.82
N ASP A 109 -27.31 28.47 40.88
CA ASP A 109 -26.00 29.09 40.84
C ASP A 109 -26.01 30.50 41.45
N TYR A 110 -27.14 31.21 41.32
CA TYR A 110 -27.32 32.57 41.86
C TYR A 110 -28.23 32.63 43.09
N PHE A 111 -28.78 31.49 43.52
CA PHE A 111 -29.64 31.36 44.70
C PHE A 111 -30.87 32.30 44.70
N LEU A 112 -31.35 32.66 43.50
CA LEU A 112 -32.53 33.49 43.33
C LEU A 112 -33.81 32.66 43.55
N THR A 113 -34.85 33.27 44.10
CA THR A 113 -36.16 32.64 44.34
C THR A 113 -37.27 33.45 43.69
N LEU A 114 -38.37 32.80 43.30
CA LEU A 114 -39.52 33.53 42.76
C LEU A 114 -40.23 34.33 43.86
N PRO A 115 -40.99 35.37 43.51
CA PRO A 115 -41.83 36.09 44.46
C PRO A 115 -42.78 35.15 45.20
N GLY A 116 -42.61 35.02 46.52
CA GLY A 116 -43.42 34.15 47.38
C GLY A 116 -42.78 32.80 47.73
N GLU A 117 -41.63 32.45 47.16
CA GLU A 117 -40.85 31.27 47.54
C GLU A 117 -39.84 31.60 48.65
N GLN A 118 -39.65 30.68 49.61
CA GLN A 118 -38.68 30.84 50.70
C GLN A 118 -37.61 29.75 50.62
N ARG A 119 -36.33 30.15 50.53
CA ARG A 119 -35.19 29.24 50.48
C ARG A 119 -35.01 28.48 51.79
N ILE A 120 -34.94 27.16 51.72
CA ILE A 120 -34.69 26.28 52.88
C ILE A 120 -33.28 25.70 52.74
N ASN A 121 -32.39 26.07 53.65
CA ASN A 121 -31.05 25.49 53.73
C ASN A 121 -31.09 24.28 54.66
N VAL A 122 -30.98 23.08 54.11
CA VAL A 122 -30.95 21.85 54.91
C VAL A 122 -29.50 21.53 55.28
N THR A 123 -29.13 21.72 56.54
CA THR A 123 -27.86 21.20 57.06
C THR A 123 -28.00 19.69 57.20
N LYS A 124 -27.26 18.91 56.40
CA LYS A 124 -27.15 17.46 56.64
C LYS A 124 -26.47 17.25 57.99
N GLN A 125 -27.22 16.88 59.02
CA GLN A 125 -26.60 16.29 60.20
C GLN A 125 -26.04 14.93 59.79
N ASN A 126 -24.72 14.78 59.93
CA ASN A 126 -24.10 13.47 59.90
C ASN A 126 -24.60 12.72 61.13
N SER A 127 -25.48 11.74 60.93
CA SER A 127 -25.80 10.73 61.91
C SER A 127 -24.59 9.80 62.02
N ASP A 128 -23.86 9.88 63.13
CA ASP A 128 -22.92 8.85 63.58
C ASP A 128 -23.60 7.47 63.69
#